data_AF-A0A6B0YDP3-F1
#
_entry.id   AF-A0A6B0YDP3-F1
#
_cell.length_a   1.000
_cell.length_b   1.000
_cell.length_c   1.000
_cell.angle_alpha   90.00
_cell.angle_beta   90.00
_cell.angle_gamma   90.00
#
_symmetry.space_group_name_H-M   'P 1'
#
loop_
_entity.id
_entity.type
_entity.pdbx_description
1 polymer ?
#
loop_
_entity_poly.entity_id
_entity_poly.type
_entity_poly.pdbx_seq_one_letter_code
_entity_poly.pdbx_strand_id
1 'polypeptide(L)'
;MLCKDAGPRLIDFDDGTLDDETATSLRRHLADCPDCRADLATLRSWRGLATSWCDEKVPPWRPARIGQRPWLERWLPLAASIAALALATMVYFERGDQVPPIVWEDPGVAFDEPGQLQPVDWFDEESLSPMVEAMLAAHDTQRREEIEALAVLLLGVIDRQATDTEDSIRYVITQQLADKRRLDSLAQRVELASYGQEDMP
;
A
#
# COMPACT_ATOMS: atom_id res chain seq x y z
N MET A 1 25.47 13.57 28.92
CA MET A 1 24.84 13.36 27.60
C MET A 1 23.59 14.24 27.54
N LEU A 2 23.30 14.86 26.40
CA LEU A 2 22.11 15.71 26.24
C LEU A 2 20.93 14.84 25.75
N CYS A 3 19.69 15.21 26.09
CA CYS A 3 18.49 14.44 25.71
C CYS A 3 18.38 14.25 24.18
N LYS A 4 18.76 15.27 23.39
CA LYS A 4 18.77 15.22 21.92
C LYS A 4 19.66 14.10 21.35
N ASP A 5 20.73 13.75 22.06
CA ASP A 5 21.67 12.72 21.64
C ASP A 5 21.23 11.33 22.14
N ALA A 6 20.36 11.30 23.16
CA ALA A 6 19.89 10.07 23.81
C ALA A 6 18.85 9.35 22.98
N GLY A 7 17.87 10.08 22.44
CA GLY A 7 16.78 9.56 21.63
C GLY A 7 17.20 8.52 20.57
N PRO A 8 18.08 8.86 19.61
CA PRO A 8 18.48 7.91 18.56
C PRO A 8 19.24 6.69 19.08
N ARG A 9 19.84 6.75 20.27
CA ARG A 9 20.63 5.65 20.86
C ARG A 9 19.82 4.74 21.78
N LEU A 10 18.55 5.07 22.07
CA LEU A 10 17.71 4.23 22.94
C LEU A 10 17.43 2.85 22.31
N ILE A 11 17.31 2.78 20.99
CA ILE A 11 17.07 1.51 20.27
C ILE A 11 18.30 0.61 20.39
N ASP A 12 19.48 1.12 20.02
CA ASP A 12 20.75 0.39 20.12
C ASP A 12 21.06 -0.04 21.56
N PHE A 13 20.69 0.79 22.54
CA PHE A 13 20.82 0.46 23.95
C PHE A 13 19.93 -0.71 24.37
N ASP A 14 18.67 -0.73 23.90
CA ASP A 14 17.72 -1.79 24.20
C ASP A 14 18.04 -3.09 23.44
N ASP A 15 18.70 -2.99 22.28
CA ASP A 15 19.23 -4.14 21.53
C ASP A 15 20.57 -4.65 22.07
N GLY A 16 21.23 -3.89 22.96
CA GLY A 16 22.54 -4.24 23.51
C GLY A 16 23.69 -4.12 22.50
N THR A 17 23.52 -3.29 21.46
CA THR A 17 24.50 -3.10 20.37
C THR A 17 25.45 -1.92 20.60
N LEU A 18 25.18 -1.06 21.60
CA LEU A 18 26.06 0.05 21.96
C LEU A 18 27.38 -0.43 22.58
N ASP A 19 28.45 0.34 22.34
CA ASP A 19 29.72 0.17 23.04
C ASP A 19 29.60 0.45 24.55
N ASP A 20 30.50 -0.12 25.34
CA ASP A 20 30.46 -0.07 26.81
C ASP A 20 30.50 1.35 27.38
N GLU A 21 31.25 2.25 26.74
CA GLU A 21 31.39 3.64 27.17
C GLU A 21 30.08 4.41 26.94
N THR A 22 29.53 4.33 25.73
CA THR A 22 28.25 4.96 25.39
C THR A 22 27.10 4.39 26.20
N ALA A 23 27.04 3.06 26.37
CA ALA A 23 26.02 2.41 27.19
C ALA A 23 26.09 2.87 28.66
N THR A 24 27.29 3.07 29.20
CA THR A 24 27.47 3.58 30.58
C THR A 24 27.07 5.05 30.70
N SER A 25 27.41 5.89 29.72
CA SER A 25 26.99 7.29 29.67
C SER A 25 25.47 7.42 29.58
N LEU A 26 24.82 6.60 28.75
CA LEU A 26 23.37 6.59 28.57
C LEU A 26 22.65 6.03 29.82
N ARG A 27 23.17 4.99 30.48
CA ARG A 27 22.66 4.50 31.77
C ARG A 27 22.63 5.60 32.83
N ARG A 28 23.70 6.41 32.91
CA ARG A 28 23.76 7.56 33.83
C ARG A 28 22.68 8.58 33.48
N HIS A 29 22.53 8.92 32.21
CA HIS A 29 21.49 9.85 31.76
C HIS A 29 20.07 9.36 32.07
N LEU A 30 19.78 8.08 31.85
CA LEU A 30 18.49 7.46 32.18
C LEU A 30 18.21 7.43 33.69
N ALA A 31 19.23 7.45 34.54
CA ALA A 31 19.02 7.59 35.98
C ALA A 31 18.45 8.97 36.34
N ASP A 32 18.91 10.02 35.65
CA ASP A 32 18.62 11.41 35.96
C ASP A 32 17.42 11.98 35.16
N CYS A 33 17.16 11.50 33.95
CA CYS A 33 16.14 12.05 33.04
C CYS A 33 14.87 11.18 33.00
N PRO A 34 13.72 11.66 33.52
CA PRO A 34 12.46 10.90 33.48
C PRO A 34 11.88 10.76 32.07
N ASP A 35 12.05 11.75 31.19
CA ASP A 35 11.48 11.75 29.84
C ASP A 35 12.13 10.64 28.98
N CYS A 36 13.46 10.57 28.95
CA CYS A 36 14.15 9.51 28.23
C CYS A 36 13.88 8.11 28.80
N ARG A 37 13.54 7.98 30.10
CA ARG A 37 13.05 6.71 30.66
C ARG A 37 11.66 6.35 30.14
N ALA A 38 10.76 7.33 30.02
CA ALA A 38 9.43 7.11 29.47
C ALA A 38 9.49 6.69 27.99
N ASP A 39 10.39 7.31 27.22
CA ASP A 39 10.65 6.93 25.82
C ASP A 39 11.16 5.48 25.72
N LEU A 40 12.14 5.10 26.55
CA LEU A 40 12.66 3.73 26.58
C LEU A 40 11.58 2.72 26.99
N ALA A 41 10.72 3.06 27.96
CA ALA A 41 9.59 2.21 28.35
C ALA A 41 8.58 2.04 27.20
N THR A 42 8.31 3.10 26.45
CA THR A 42 7.45 3.08 25.26
C THR A 42 8.03 2.14 24.20
N LEU A 43 9.32 2.28 23.88
CA LEU A 43 10.01 1.41 22.91
C LEU A 43 9.91 -0.07 23.32
N ARG A 44 10.16 -0.38 24.60
CA ARG A 44 10.02 -1.76 25.12
C ARG A 44 8.59 -2.29 25.03
N SER A 45 7.59 -1.44 25.27
CA SER A 45 6.19 -1.84 25.15
C SER A 45 5.84 -2.22 23.70
N TRP A 46 6.32 -1.44 22.72
CA TRP A 46 6.11 -1.73 21.29
C TRP A 46 6.85 -3.00 20.86
N ARG A 47 8.07 -3.22 21.36
CA ARG A 47 8.80 -4.46 21.12
C ARG A 47 8.03 -5.67 21.66
N GLY A 48 7.47 -5.57 22.86
CA GLY A 48 6.62 -6.61 23.45
C GLY A 48 5.41 -6.96 22.58
N LEU A 49 4.72 -5.93 22.05
CA LEU A 49 3.62 -6.12 21.09
C LEU A 49 4.10 -6.79 19.80
N ALA A 50 5.21 -6.33 19.23
CA ALA A 50 5.78 -6.91 18.02
C ALA A 50 6.16 -8.39 18.21
N THR A 51 6.78 -8.75 19.34
CA THR A 51 7.08 -10.16 19.65
C THR A 51 5.83 -11.01 19.78
N SER A 52 4.75 -10.47 20.36
CA SER A 52 3.47 -11.19 20.47
C SER A 52 2.83 -11.47 19.11
N TRP A 53 3.04 -10.60 18.11
CA TRP A 53 2.59 -10.84 16.74
C TRP A 53 3.41 -11.91 16.02
N CYS A 54 4.70 -12.03 16.33
CA CYS A 54 5.56 -13.08 15.76
C CYS A 54 5.24 -14.47 16.33
N ASP A 55 4.79 -14.54 17.58
CA ASP A 55 4.43 -15.80 18.24
C ASP A 55 3.03 -16.31 17.86
N GLU A 56 2.17 -15.41 17.34
CA GLU A 56 0.92 -15.84 16.74
C GLU A 56 1.24 -16.72 15.53
N LYS A 57 0.89 -18.01 15.64
CA LYS A 57 1.09 -18.97 14.54
C LYS A 57 0.44 -18.37 13.30
N VAL A 58 1.29 -17.94 12.37
CA VAL A 58 0.83 -17.47 11.05
C VAL A 58 -0.12 -18.55 10.56
N PRO A 59 -1.43 -18.25 10.40
CA PRO A 59 -2.36 -19.25 9.93
C PRO A 59 -1.79 -19.74 8.61
N PRO A 60 -1.74 -21.06 8.36
CA PRO A 60 -1.17 -21.59 7.15
C PRO A 60 -1.80 -20.79 6.03
N TRP A 61 -0.97 -20.04 5.28
CA TRP A 61 -1.46 -19.20 4.21
C TRP A 61 -2.19 -20.15 3.29
N ARG A 62 -3.51 -20.18 3.40
CA ARG A 62 -4.35 -20.85 2.44
C ARG A 62 -4.29 -19.85 1.31
N PRO A 63 -3.52 -20.10 0.23
CA PRO A 63 -3.71 -19.29 -0.95
C PRO A 63 -5.21 -19.29 -1.14
N ALA A 64 -5.81 -18.10 -1.24
CA ALA A 64 -7.22 -18.03 -1.58
C ALA A 64 -7.33 -19.00 -2.74
N ARG A 65 -8.07 -20.10 -2.55
CA ARG A 65 -8.41 -20.92 -3.69
C ARG A 65 -9.20 -19.91 -4.48
N ILE A 66 -8.56 -19.34 -5.50
CA ILE A 66 -9.23 -18.75 -6.62
C ILE A 66 -9.94 -19.98 -7.15
N GLY A 67 -11.09 -20.26 -6.52
CA GLY A 67 -12.00 -21.30 -6.95
C GLY A 67 -12.10 -20.99 -8.41
N GLN A 68 -11.93 -22.02 -9.23
CA GLN A 68 -12.29 -21.94 -10.61
C GLN A 68 -13.76 -21.53 -10.60
N ARG A 69 -14.01 -20.21 -10.55
CA ARG A 69 -15.34 -19.65 -10.59
C ARG A 69 -15.88 -20.25 -11.87
N PRO A 70 -17.04 -20.94 -11.81
CA PRO A 70 -17.59 -21.57 -12.98
C PRO A 70 -17.56 -20.53 -14.07
N TRP A 71 -16.94 -20.86 -15.21
CA TRP A 71 -16.56 -19.90 -16.26
C TRP A 71 -17.64 -18.85 -16.53
N LEU A 72 -18.92 -19.23 -16.44
CA LEU A 72 -20.12 -18.39 -16.42
C LEU A 72 -20.03 -17.11 -15.55
N GLU A 73 -19.56 -17.18 -14.31
CA GLU A 73 -19.44 -16.02 -13.42
C GLU A 73 -18.42 -14.98 -13.90
N ARG A 74 -17.47 -15.39 -14.75
CA ARG A 74 -16.49 -14.48 -15.35
C ARG A 74 -17.08 -13.65 -16.50
N TRP A 75 -18.15 -14.13 -17.14
CA TRP A 75 -18.81 -13.44 -18.25
C TRP A 75 -20.01 -12.60 -17.83
N LEU A 76 -20.64 -12.88 -16.68
CA LEU A 76 -21.78 -12.12 -16.18
C LEU A 76 -21.58 -10.60 -16.17
N PRO A 77 -20.48 -10.03 -15.65
CA PRO A 77 -20.32 -8.57 -15.65
C PRO A 77 -20.17 -8.01 -17.07
N LEU A 78 -19.51 -8.75 -17.97
CA LEU A 78 -19.33 -8.33 -19.36
C LEU A 78 -20.66 -8.40 -20.13
N ALA A 79 -21.43 -9.47 -19.93
CA ALA A 79 -22.76 -9.64 -20.49
C ALA A 79 -23.75 -8.58 -19.95
N ALA A 80 -23.69 -8.25 -18.66
CA ALA A 80 -24.52 -7.21 -18.06
C ALA A 80 -24.21 -5.82 -18.66
N SER A 81 -22.93 -5.48 -18.84
CA SER A 81 -22.53 -4.21 -19.48
C SER A 81 -22.98 -4.13 -20.94
N ILE A 82 -22.83 -5.22 -21.71
CA ILE A 82 -23.31 -5.27 -23.10
C ILE A 82 -24.84 -5.15 -23.15
N ALA A 83 -25.55 -5.85 -22.27
CA ALA A 83 -27.01 -5.79 -22.20
C ALA A 83 -27.52 -4.39 -21.82
N ALA A 84 -26.87 -3.72 -20.86
CA ALA A 84 -27.19 -2.35 -20.47
C ALA A 84 -26.95 -1.37 -21.63
N LEU A 85 -25.83 -1.51 -22.34
CA LEU A 85 -25.53 -0.69 -23.52
C LEU A 85 -26.54 -0.91 -24.64
N ALA A 86 -26.90 -2.17 -24.91
CA ALA A 86 -27.88 -2.54 -25.93
C ALA A 86 -29.30 -2.04 -25.58
N LEU A 87 -29.70 -2.09 -24.31
CA LEU A 87 -30.95 -1.49 -23.83
C LEU A 87 -30.94 0.03 -24.00
N ALA A 88 -29.84 0.69 -23.62
CA ALA A 88 -29.71 2.14 -23.78
C ALA A 88 -29.78 2.57 -25.24
N THR A 89 -29.11 1.85 -26.16
CA THR A 89 -29.18 2.15 -27.59
C THR A 89 -30.55 1.82 -28.16
N MET A 90 -31.20 0.74 -27.76
CA MET A 90 -32.55 0.40 -28.20
C MET A 90 -33.57 1.48 -27.78
N VAL A 91 -33.52 1.93 -26.52
CA VAL A 91 -34.35 3.05 -26.02
C VAL A 91 -34.06 4.34 -26.77
N TYR A 92 -32.80 4.60 -27.13
CA TYR A 92 -32.41 5.77 -27.90
C TYR A 92 -33.00 5.74 -29.33
N PHE A 93 -32.95 4.58 -30.01
CA PHE A 93 -33.48 4.44 -31.37
C PHE A 93 -35.02 4.42 -31.41
N GLU A 94 -35.70 3.79 -30.45
CA GLU A 94 -37.17 3.87 -30.36
C GLU A 94 -37.67 5.30 -30.10
N ARG A 95 -36.87 6.13 -29.43
CA ARG A 95 -37.15 7.56 -29.27
C ARG A 95 -36.71 8.43 -30.45
N GLY A 96 -36.03 7.89 -31.46
CA GLY A 96 -35.39 8.65 -32.54
C GLY A 96 -36.32 9.54 -33.36
N ASP A 97 -37.62 9.20 -33.46
CA ASP A 97 -38.62 10.04 -34.14
C ASP A 97 -39.41 10.96 -33.19
N GLN A 98 -39.20 10.82 -31.88
CA GLN A 98 -39.80 11.67 -30.85
C GLN A 98 -38.73 12.11 -29.85
N VAL A 99 -37.57 12.54 -30.33
CA VAL A 99 -36.75 13.44 -29.52
C VAL A 99 -37.47 14.78 -29.66
N PRO A 100 -38.32 15.21 -28.70
CA PRO A 100 -38.75 16.59 -28.72
C PRO A 100 -37.45 17.40 -28.79
N PRO A 101 -37.38 18.44 -29.64
CA PRO A 101 -36.27 19.37 -29.52
C PRO A 101 -36.14 19.69 -28.03
N ILE A 102 -34.93 19.66 -27.49
CA ILE A 102 -34.67 20.14 -26.14
C ILE A 102 -34.97 21.64 -26.20
N VAL A 103 -36.26 21.96 -26.14
CA VAL A 103 -36.77 23.26 -25.83
C VAL A 103 -36.57 23.31 -24.34
N TRP A 104 -35.67 24.18 -23.91
CA TRP A 104 -35.64 24.66 -22.54
C TRP A 104 -36.96 25.41 -22.33
N GLU A 105 -38.04 24.66 -22.14
CA GLU A 105 -39.34 25.17 -21.77
C GLU A 105 -39.20 25.56 -20.30
N ASP A 106 -38.87 26.84 -20.12
CA ASP A 106 -38.94 27.56 -18.87
C ASP A 106 -40.26 27.17 -18.19
N PRO A 107 -40.24 26.56 -16.98
CA PRO A 107 -41.42 25.97 -16.40
C PRO A 107 -42.47 27.06 -16.18
N GLY A 108 -43.44 27.08 -17.09
CA GLY A 108 -44.69 27.81 -17.00
C GLY A 108 -45.52 27.27 -15.85
N VAL A 109 -45.06 27.55 -14.62
CA VAL A 109 -45.92 27.72 -13.47
C VAL A 109 -46.92 28.80 -13.89
N ALA A 110 -48.20 28.43 -13.92
CA ALA A 110 -49.28 29.40 -13.99
C ALA A 110 -49.24 30.25 -12.71
N PHE A 111 -48.40 31.27 -12.70
CA PHE A 111 -48.46 32.34 -11.74
C PHE A 111 -49.65 33.22 -12.12
N ASP A 112 -50.61 33.30 -11.21
CA ASP A 112 -51.58 34.39 -11.20
C ASP A 112 -50.83 35.74 -11.31
N GLU A 113 -51.43 36.64 -12.08
CA GLU A 113 -51.02 38.01 -12.40
C GLU A 113 -50.53 38.86 -11.20
N PRO A 114 -49.77 39.95 -11.45
CA PRO A 114 -48.34 40.01 -11.20
C PRO A 114 -47.99 41.00 -10.07
N GLY A 115 -47.37 40.48 -9.00
CA GLY A 115 -46.41 41.28 -8.25
C GLY A 115 -45.12 41.30 -9.06
N GLN A 116 -44.69 42.46 -9.56
CA GLN A 116 -43.41 42.68 -10.23
C GLN A 116 -42.25 42.17 -9.37
N LEU A 117 -41.92 40.90 -9.50
CA LEU A 117 -40.63 40.37 -9.11
C LEU A 117 -39.74 40.61 -10.30
N GLN A 118 -38.90 41.65 -10.20
CA GLN A 118 -37.80 41.81 -11.14
C GLN A 118 -37.00 40.51 -11.12
N PRO A 119 -36.73 39.89 -12.29
CA PRO A 119 -35.76 38.82 -12.36
C PRO A 119 -34.48 39.44 -11.86
N VAL A 120 -34.07 39.05 -10.66
CA VAL A 120 -32.80 39.53 -10.16
C VAL A 120 -31.77 38.69 -10.91
N ASP A 121 -31.04 39.36 -11.80
CA ASP A 121 -29.82 38.88 -12.45
C ASP A 121 -28.76 38.65 -11.37
N TRP A 122 -28.94 37.61 -10.55
CA TRP A 122 -27.96 37.28 -9.52
C TRP A 122 -26.63 36.82 -10.15
N PHE A 123 -26.65 36.43 -11.43
CA PHE A 123 -25.48 35.95 -12.15
C PHE A 123 -25.55 36.30 -13.64
N ASP A 124 -24.76 37.29 -14.04
CA ASP A 124 -24.38 37.46 -15.44
C ASP A 124 -23.68 36.17 -15.90
N GLU A 125 -24.28 35.44 -16.83
CA GLU A 125 -23.74 34.18 -17.38
C GLU A 125 -22.32 34.39 -17.98
N GLU A 126 -22.05 35.61 -18.44
CA GLU A 126 -20.74 36.06 -18.93
C GLU A 126 -19.67 36.10 -17.83
N SER A 127 -20.05 36.29 -16.56
CA SER A 127 -19.14 36.33 -15.42
C SER A 127 -18.81 34.96 -14.82
N LEU A 128 -19.73 33.98 -14.94
CA LEU A 128 -19.56 32.64 -14.35
C LEU A 128 -18.69 31.71 -15.21
N SER A 129 -18.77 31.83 -16.53
CA SER A 129 -18.02 30.97 -17.47
C SER A 129 -16.51 30.91 -17.20
N PRO A 130 -15.77 32.04 -17.08
CA PRO A 130 -14.33 31.99 -16.85
C PRO A 130 -13.97 31.43 -15.46
N MET A 131 -14.84 31.60 -14.45
CA MET A 131 -14.60 31.07 -13.11
C MET A 131 -14.73 29.54 -13.09
N VAL A 132 -15.75 28.99 -13.76
CA VAL A 132 -15.94 27.53 -13.87
C VAL A 132 -14.81 26.91 -14.69
N GLU A 133 -14.40 27.53 -15.79
CA GLU A 133 -13.29 27.06 -16.61
C GLU A 133 -11.96 27.08 -15.83
N ALA A 134 -11.69 28.14 -15.07
CA ALA A 134 -10.53 28.21 -14.19
C ALA A 134 -10.56 27.14 -13.08
N MET A 135 -11.74 26.86 -12.50
CA MET A 135 -11.90 25.83 -11.47
C MET A 135 -11.68 24.42 -12.03
N LEU A 136 -12.19 24.13 -13.24
CA LEU A 136 -11.95 22.85 -13.93
C LEU A 136 -10.48 22.68 -14.30
N ALA A 137 -9.84 23.74 -14.83
CA ALA A 137 -8.41 23.72 -15.13
C ALA A 137 -7.56 23.49 -13.87
N ALA A 138 -7.91 24.14 -12.74
CA ALA A 138 -7.23 23.92 -11.47
C ALA A 138 -7.38 22.48 -10.98
N HIS A 139 -8.59 21.92 -11.06
CA HIS A 139 -8.87 20.52 -10.67
C HIS A 139 -8.12 19.52 -11.55
N ASP A 140 -8.04 19.74 -12.86
CA ASP A 140 -7.28 18.87 -13.78
C ASP A 140 -5.78 18.92 -13.49
N THR A 141 -5.26 20.08 -13.10
CA THR A 141 -3.85 20.24 -12.72
C THR A 141 -3.57 19.46 -11.43
N GLN A 142 -4.43 19.62 -10.42
CA GLN A 142 -4.31 18.86 -9.16
C GLN A 142 -4.37 17.34 -9.38
N ARG A 143 -5.30 16.86 -10.21
CA ARG A 143 -5.41 15.43 -10.57
C ARG A 143 -4.13 14.90 -11.23
N ARG A 144 -3.49 15.69 -12.09
CA ARG A 144 -2.22 15.30 -12.72
C ARG A 144 -1.11 15.19 -11.69
N GLU A 145 -0.98 16.15 -10.79
CA GLU A 145 0.02 16.13 -9.71
C GLU A 145 -0.19 14.92 -8.78
N GLU A 146 -1.44 14.60 -8.42
CA GLU A 146 -1.76 13.42 -7.62
C GLU A 146 -1.40 12.11 -8.33
N ILE A 147 -1.71 11.99 -9.63
CA ILE A 147 -1.36 10.81 -10.43
C ILE A 147 0.16 10.66 -10.55
N GLU A 148 0.88 11.75 -10.76
CA GLU A 148 2.34 11.75 -10.87
C GLU A 148 2.99 11.34 -9.53
N ALA A 149 2.50 11.88 -8.40
CA ALA A 149 2.95 11.49 -7.07
C ALA A 149 2.70 9.99 -6.78
N LEU A 150 1.52 9.48 -7.15
CA LEU A 150 1.21 8.05 -7.02
C LEU A 150 2.09 7.17 -7.91
N ALA A 151 2.40 7.61 -9.13
CA ALA A 151 3.28 6.88 -10.04
C ALA A 151 4.71 6.78 -9.48
N VAL A 152 5.24 7.87 -8.91
CA VAL A 152 6.56 7.89 -8.26
C VAL A 152 6.60 6.94 -7.04
N LEU A 153 5.56 6.97 -6.20
CA LEU A 153 5.47 6.05 -5.05
C LEU A 153 5.40 4.59 -5.48
N LEU A 154 4.60 4.28 -6.51
CA LEU A 154 4.45 2.91 -7.00
C LEU A 154 5.75 2.39 -7.63
N LEU A 155 6.47 3.25 -8.36
CA LEU A 155 7.79 2.91 -8.91
C LEU A 155 8.80 2.62 -7.79
N GLY A 156 8.79 3.42 -6.71
CA GLY A 156 9.65 3.19 -5.55
C GLY A 156 9.36 1.88 -4.81
N VAL A 157 8.08 1.47 -4.74
CA VAL A 157 7.70 0.17 -4.16
C VAL A 157 8.17 -1.00 -5.04
N ILE A 158 8.03 -0.88 -6.36
CA ILE A 158 8.49 -1.91 -7.30
C ILE A 158 10.00 -2.09 -7.21
N ASP A 159 10.77 -1.00 -7.16
CA ASP A 159 12.23 -1.04 -7.07
C ASP A 159 12.71 -1.67 -5.75
N ARG A 160 12.04 -1.33 -4.64
CA ARG A 160 12.28 -1.97 -3.34
C ARG A 160 11.99 -3.48 -3.38
N GLN A 161 10.86 -3.88 -3.96
CA GLN A 161 10.53 -5.30 -4.11
C GLN A 161 11.54 -6.03 -4.99
N ALA A 162 12.02 -5.40 -6.07
CA ALA A 162 13.05 -5.99 -6.93
C ALA A 162 14.33 -6.28 -6.13
N THR A 163 14.78 -5.30 -5.34
CA THR A 163 15.96 -5.44 -4.47
C THR A 163 15.77 -6.53 -3.42
N ASP A 164 14.62 -6.57 -2.73
CA ASP A 164 14.31 -7.59 -1.73
C ASP A 164 14.27 -9.00 -2.35
N THR A 165 13.75 -9.14 -3.58
CA THR A 165 13.75 -10.42 -4.29
C THR A 165 15.14 -10.86 -4.72
N GLU A 166 15.99 -9.92 -5.15
CA GLU A 166 17.38 -10.22 -5.49
C GLU A 166 18.15 -10.73 -4.28
N ASP A 167 18.03 -10.05 -3.13
CA ASP A 167 18.71 -10.45 -1.90
C ASP A 167 18.17 -11.78 -1.36
N SER A 168 16.86 -12.03 -1.47
CA SER A 168 16.27 -13.33 -1.13
C SER A 168 16.83 -14.45 -2.02
N ILE A 169 16.96 -14.23 -3.33
CA ILE A 169 17.52 -15.23 -4.25
C ILE A 169 19.00 -15.46 -3.93
N ARG A 170 19.76 -14.39 -3.69
CA ARG A 170 21.17 -14.47 -3.32
C ARG A 170 21.36 -15.27 -2.03
N TYR A 171 20.51 -15.04 -1.02
CA TYR A 171 20.51 -15.79 0.23
C TYR A 171 20.21 -17.28 0.00
N VAL A 172 19.20 -17.63 -0.79
CA VAL A 172 18.88 -19.04 -1.09
C VAL A 172 20.03 -19.74 -1.81
N ILE A 173 20.67 -19.07 -2.77
CA ILE A 173 21.80 -19.64 -3.51
C ILE A 173 23.01 -19.87 -2.59
N THR A 174 23.35 -18.90 -1.72
CA THR A 174 24.48 -19.06 -0.80
C THR A 174 24.22 -20.19 0.20
N GLN A 175 22.99 -20.34 0.68
CA GLN A 175 22.62 -21.43 1.58
C GLN A 175 22.67 -22.80 0.88
N GLN A 176 22.16 -22.92 -0.35
CA GLN A 176 22.27 -24.16 -1.13
C GLN A 176 23.73 -24.56 -1.40
N LEU A 177 24.60 -23.59 -1.68
CA LEU A 177 26.03 -23.85 -1.86
C LEU A 177 26.70 -24.30 -0.55
N ALA A 178 26.33 -23.70 0.58
CA ALA A 178 26.82 -24.12 1.90
C ALA A 178 26.38 -25.54 2.25
N ASP A 179 25.10 -25.86 2.01
CA ASP A 179 24.56 -27.19 2.24
C ASP A 179 25.22 -28.24 1.35
N LYS A 180 25.47 -27.92 0.08
CA LYS A 180 26.21 -28.81 -0.83
C LYS A 180 27.62 -29.11 -0.32
N ARG A 181 28.38 -28.08 0.10
CA ARG A 181 29.71 -28.27 0.69
C ARG A 181 29.67 -29.12 1.96
N ARG A 182 28.62 -28.96 2.77
CA ARG A 182 28.42 -29.77 3.98
C ARG A 182 28.16 -31.23 3.64
N LEU A 183 27.32 -31.50 2.64
CA LEU A 183 27.07 -32.86 2.15
C LEU A 183 28.34 -33.50 1.57
N ASP A 184 29.10 -32.77 0.76
CA ASP A 184 30.38 -33.25 0.20
C ASP A 184 31.38 -33.60 1.33
N SER A 185 31.45 -32.78 2.38
CA SER A 185 32.30 -33.03 3.54
C SER A 185 31.87 -34.27 4.34
N LEU A 186 30.56 -34.54 4.43
CA LEU A 186 30.02 -35.71 5.09
C LEU A 186 30.30 -36.97 4.27
N ALA A 187 30.12 -36.92 2.95
CA ALA A 187 30.44 -38.02 2.05
C ALA A 187 31.92 -38.40 2.15
N GLN A 188 32.84 -37.43 2.14
CA GLN A 188 34.27 -37.67 2.30
C GLN A 188 34.61 -38.32 3.65
N ARG A 189 33.95 -37.92 4.74
CA ARG A 189 34.14 -38.53 6.07
C ARG A 189 33.63 -39.97 6.14
N VAL A 190 32.51 -40.26 5.48
CA VAL A 190 31.96 -41.62 5.39
C VAL A 190 32.89 -42.52 4.59
N GLU A 191 33.41 -42.02 3.47
CA GLU A 191 34.39 -42.74 2.64
C GLU A 191 35.67 -43.07 3.45
N LEU A 192 36.25 -42.09 4.15
CA LEU A 192 37.41 -42.33 5.03
C LEU A 192 37.12 -43.33 6.16
N ALA A 193 35.92 -43.30 6.74
CA ALA A 193 35.53 -44.26 7.78
C ALA A 193 35.38 -45.68 7.22
N SER A 194 34.89 -45.83 5.98
CA SER A 194 34.75 -47.14 5.34
C SER A 194 36.10 -47.81 5.06
N TYR A 195 37.12 -47.04 4.65
CA TYR A 195 38.47 -47.58 4.42
C TYR A 195 39.20 -47.98 5.70
N GLY A 196 38.91 -47.32 6.84
CA GLY A 196 39.57 -47.65 8.11
C GLY A 196 39.13 -48.97 8.74
N GLN A 197 38.10 -49.63 8.22
CA GLN A 197 37.50 -50.82 8.83
C GLN A 197 38.04 -52.15 8.27
N GLU A 198 38.81 -52.13 7.16
CA GLU A 198 39.37 -53.34 6.53
C GLU A 198 40.71 -53.81 7.15
N ASP A 199 41.36 -53.01 7.99
CA ASP A 199 42.71 -53.28 8.53
C ASP A 199 42.76 -53.74 10.01
N MET A 200 41.65 -54.21 10.59
CA MET A 200 41.66 -54.85 11.92
C MET A 200 41.67 -56.39 11.81
N PRO A 201 42.83 -57.06 11.99
CA PRO A 201 42.95 -58.51 12.06
C PRO A 201 42.40 -59.12 13.36
#